data_AF-A0A941PCY5-F1
#
_entry.id   AF-A0A941PCY5-F1
#
_cell.length_a   1.000
_cell.length_b   1.000
_cell.length_c   1.000
_cell.angle_alpha   90.00
_cell.angle_beta   90.00
_cell.angle_gamma   90.00
#
_symmetry.space_group_name_H-M   'P 1'
#
loop_
_entity.id
_entity.type
_entity.pdbx_description
1 polymer ?
#
loop_
_entity_poly.entity_id
_entity_poly.type
_entity_poly.pdbx_seq_one_letter_code
_entity_poly.pdbx_strand_id
1 'polypeptide(L)'
;MWTMIQKYLPKASQAEQLQALESKGTVHGHHFSLQELTEALQVYVDNYASWNSSQRNDHWCKKVGGTQTRLPAHVVNEYCREDRAFAPCPSEWESKLPRTREIPKIWDSTQSKYIKGSWYIPPTAKDNLGLNFALTRYSEHEPSVARDGLVQHRYAKWDGCAARDDLKALQSLWKTRTQQLELLKSQLLSVSSQSQVFGR
;
A
#
# COMPACT_ATOMS: atom_id res chain seq x y z
N MET A 1 -9.79 -6.57 -2.05
CA MET A 1 -11.03 -5.82 -1.83
C MET A 1 -12.17 -6.41 -2.67
N TRP A 2 -11.90 -6.74 -3.94
CA TRP A 2 -12.90 -7.22 -4.88
C TRP A 2 -13.61 -8.51 -4.45
N THR A 3 -12.91 -9.48 -3.87
CA THR A 3 -13.53 -10.70 -3.30
C THR A 3 -14.35 -10.44 -2.03
N MET A 4 -14.19 -9.29 -1.35
CA MET A 4 -15.02 -8.97 -0.18
C MET A 4 -16.47 -8.72 -0.57
N ILE A 5 -16.73 -8.15 -1.76
CA ILE A 5 -18.11 -7.96 -2.21
C ILE A 5 -18.82 -9.31 -2.29
N GLN A 6 -18.09 -10.39 -2.62
CA GLN A 6 -18.64 -11.74 -2.68
C GLN A 6 -19.03 -12.30 -1.30
N LYS A 7 -18.34 -11.86 -0.24
CA LYS A 7 -18.63 -12.28 1.14
C LYS A 7 -19.81 -11.53 1.76
N TYR A 8 -20.00 -10.26 1.40
CA TYR A 8 -20.93 -9.37 2.09
C TYR A 8 -22.17 -8.98 1.27
N LEU A 9 -22.19 -9.25 -0.04
CA LEU A 9 -23.33 -8.96 -0.90
C LEU A 9 -23.90 -10.23 -1.55
N PRO A 10 -25.22 -10.34 -1.70
CA PRO A 10 -25.84 -11.36 -2.56
C PRO A 10 -25.32 -11.26 -4.00
N LYS A 11 -25.24 -12.38 -4.72
CA LYS A 11 -24.70 -12.44 -6.11
C LYS A 11 -25.29 -11.37 -7.04
N ALA A 12 -26.60 -11.14 -6.97
CA ALA A 12 -27.28 -10.14 -7.79
C ALA A 12 -26.78 -8.71 -7.51
N SER A 13 -26.51 -8.38 -6.24
CA SER A 13 -26.02 -7.05 -5.82
C SER A 13 -24.51 -6.86 -6.03
N GLN A 14 -23.75 -7.94 -6.25
CA GLN A 14 -22.30 -7.85 -6.51
C GLN A 14 -22.01 -7.18 -7.86
N ALA A 15 -22.76 -7.52 -8.90
CA ALA A 15 -22.60 -6.95 -10.23
C ALA A 15 -22.96 -5.46 -10.26
N GLU A 16 -24.07 -5.09 -9.60
CA GLU A 16 -24.50 -3.70 -9.47
C GLU A 16 -23.46 -2.86 -8.72
N GLN A 17 -22.95 -3.36 -7.58
CA GLN A 17 -21.92 -2.67 -6.81
C GLN A 17 -20.62 -2.51 -7.61
N LEU A 18 -20.21 -3.54 -8.36
CA LEU A 18 -19.02 -3.47 -9.21
C LEU A 18 -19.20 -2.43 -10.32
N GLN A 19 -20.34 -2.47 -11.02
CA GLN A 19 -20.66 -1.50 -12.08
C GLN A 19 -20.73 -0.07 -11.55
N ALA A 20 -21.30 0.13 -10.36
CA ALA A 20 -21.35 1.44 -9.71
C ALA A 20 -19.94 1.96 -9.38
N LEU A 21 -19.05 1.09 -8.87
CA LEU A 21 -17.66 1.44 -8.59
C LEU A 21 -16.88 1.79 -9.85
N GLU A 22 -17.08 1.08 -10.96
CA GLU A 22 -16.38 1.37 -12.22
C GLU A 22 -16.91 2.64 -12.89
N SER A 23 -18.23 2.83 -12.91
CA SER A 23 -18.86 3.96 -13.61
C SER A 23 -18.76 5.28 -12.86
N LYS A 24 -18.96 5.28 -11.53
CA LYS A 24 -18.98 6.50 -10.71
C LYS A 24 -17.70 6.71 -9.92
N GLY A 25 -16.93 5.64 -9.68
CA GLY A 25 -15.75 5.70 -8.84
C GLY A 25 -16.05 6.05 -7.39
N THR A 26 -15.00 6.43 -6.69
CA THR A 26 -15.04 7.00 -5.34
C THR A 26 -14.41 8.39 -5.36
N VAL A 27 -14.48 9.14 -4.25
CA VAL A 27 -13.71 10.38 -4.07
C VAL A 27 -12.19 10.17 -4.20
N HIS A 28 -11.73 8.91 -4.17
CA HIS A 28 -10.34 8.51 -4.40
C HIS A 28 -10.12 7.88 -5.79
N GLY A 29 -11.05 8.07 -6.73
CA GLY A 29 -10.97 7.63 -8.13
C GLY A 29 -11.80 6.40 -8.47
N HIS A 30 -11.89 6.10 -9.77
CA HIS A 30 -12.57 4.92 -10.34
C HIS A 30 -11.84 3.61 -10.07
N HIS A 31 -10.51 3.66 -9.95
CA HIS A 31 -9.67 2.49 -9.76
C HIS A 31 -8.62 2.75 -8.68
N PHE A 32 -8.53 1.81 -7.73
CA PHE A 32 -7.32 1.63 -6.94
C PHE A 32 -6.13 1.52 -7.89
N SER A 33 -5.07 2.30 -7.69
CA SER A 33 -3.81 2.16 -8.42
C SER A 33 -2.64 2.27 -7.46
N LEU A 34 -1.69 1.33 -7.54
CA LEU A 34 -0.39 1.45 -6.87
C LEU A 34 0.67 2.08 -7.78
N GLN A 35 0.31 2.45 -9.00
CA GLN A 35 1.24 2.90 -10.03
C GLN A 35 2.11 4.05 -9.56
N GLU A 36 1.52 5.13 -9.04
CA GLU A 36 2.27 6.31 -8.59
C GLU A 36 3.32 5.97 -7.51
N LEU A 37 2.96 5.09 -6.55
CA LEU A 37 3.89 4.67 -5.51
C LEU A 37 4.98 3.76 -6.08
N THR A 38 4.63 2.82 -6.95
CA THR A 38 5.61 1.94 -7.60
C THR A 38 6.57 2.72 -8.50
N GLU A 39 6.09 3.75 -9.21
CA GLU A 39 6.92 4.64 -10.03
C GLU A 39 7.85 5.48 -9.15
N ALA A 40 7.32 6.05 -8.05
CA ALA A 40 8.15 6.79 -7.11
C ALA A 40 9.27 5.93 -6.51
N LEU A 41 8.96 4.68 -6.12
CA LEU A 41 9.94 3.72 -5.64
C LEU A 41 10.94 3.30 -6.73
N GLN A 42 10.48 3.06 -7.95
CA GLN A 42 11.34 2.71 -9.08
C GLN A 42 12.36 3.81 -9.36
N VAL A 43 11.92 5.08 -9.43
CA VAL A 43 12.81 6.23 -9.61
C VAL A 43 13.82 6.32 -8.46
N TYR A 44 13.40 6.08 -7.22
CA TYR A 44 14.30 6.06 -6.07
C TYR A 44 15.37 4.97 -6.20
N VAL A 45 14.96 3.74 -6.56
CA VAL A 45 15.84 2.58 -6.72
C VAL A 45 16.84 2.79 -7.86
N ASP A 46 16.39 3.31 -9.00
CA ASP A 46 17.22 3.51 -10.20
C ASP A 46 18.29 4.58 -9.98
N ASN A 47 17.94 5.63 -9.24
CA ASN A 47 18.84 6.76 -8.99
C ASN A 47 19.56 6.69 -7.64
N TYR A 48 19.30 5.66 -6.83
CA TYR A 48 19.84 5.58 -5.46
C TYR A 48 21.35 5.77 -5.43
N ALA A 49 22.09 5.05 -6.28
CA ALA A 49 23.54 5.08 -6.30
C ALA A 49 24.13 6.41 -6.79
N SER A 50 23.41 7.14 -7.66
CA SER A 50 23.87 8.40 -8.26
C SER A 50 23.45 9.64 -7.46
N TRP A 51 22.37 9.56 -6.69
CA TRP A 51 21.89 10.67 -5.87
C TRP A 51 22.71 10.87 -4.60
N ASN A 52 22.86 12.13 -4.21
CA ASN A 52 23.38 12.51 -2.89
C ASN A 52 22.31 12.34 -1.81
N SER A 53 22.70 12.46 -0.54
CA SER A 53 21.81 12.26 0.61
C SER A 53 20.59 13.20 0.61
N SER A 54 20.75 14.45 0.17
CA SER A 54 19.64 15.41 0.11
C SER A 54 18.62 15.02 -0.96
N GLN A 55 19.07 14.60 -2.14
CA GLN A 55 18.18 14.14 -3.22
C GLN A 55 17.42 12.87 -2.82
N ARG A 56 18.11 11.92 -2.17
CA ARG A 56 17.46 10.71 -1.64
C ARG A 56 16.41 11.08 -0.61
N ASN A 57 16.75 11.94 0.34
CA ASN A 57 15.80 12.40 1.36
C ASN A 57 14.57 13.07 0.75
N ASP A 58 14.78 14.04 -0.12
CA ASP A 58 13.69 14.77 -0.75
C ASP A 58 12.77 13.85 -1.54
N HIS A 59 13.31 12.90 -2.30
CA HIS A 59 12.50 11.96 -3.06
C HIS A 59 11.78 10.96 -2.16
N TRP A 60 12.47 10.40 -1.17
CA TRP A 60 11.89 9.46 -0.22
C TRP A 60 10.72 10.09 0.54
N CYS A 61 10.97 11.23 1.19
CA CYS A 61 9.97 11.87 2.02
C CYS A 61 8.82 12.44 1.18
N LYS A 62 9.13 13.22 0.13
CA LYS A 62 8.09 13.99 -0.59
C LYS A 62 7.41 13.21 -1.70
N LYS A 63 8.11 12.29 -2.38
CA LYS A 63 7.54 11.51 -3.50
C LYS A 63 7.01 10.16 -3.03
N VAL A 64 7.84 9.35 -2.35
CA VAL A 64 7.39 8.05 -1.82
C VAL A 64 6.39 8.27 -0.66
N GLY A 65 6.75 9.08 0.33
CA GLY A 65 5.85 9.37 1.46
C GLY A 65 4.58 10.11 1.01
N GLY A 66 4.72 11.06 0.09
CA GLY A 66 3.58 11.82 -0.45
C GLY A 66 2.57 10.91 -1.14
N THR A 67 3.02 9.96 -1.96
CA THR A 67 2.13 8.96 -2.56
C THR A 67 1.55 8.00 -1.53
N GLN A 68 2.30 7.63 -0.48
CA GLN A 68 1.78 6.83 0.63
C GLN A 68 0.59 7.48 1.36
N THR A 69 0.55 8.82 1.49
CA THR A 69 -0.59 9.51 2.12
C THR A 69 -1.93 9.27 1.41
N ARG A 70 -1.90 8.89 0.12
CA ARG A 70 -3.08 8.67 -0.73
C ARG A 70 -3.44 7.19 -0.88
N LEU A 71 -2.74 6.29 -0.18
CA LEU A 71 -3.02 4.87 -0.25
C LEU A 71 -4.39 4.53 0.36
N PRO A 72 -5.11 3.55 -0.21
CA PRO A 72 -6.37 3.10 0.37
C PRO A 72 -6.12 2.36 1.68
N ALA A 73 -7.13 2.39 2.56
CA ALA A 73 -7.05 1.85 3.91
C ALA A 73 -6.55 0.39 3.98
N HIS A 74 -6.88 -0.46 2.99
CA HIS A 74 -6.45 -1.85 3.00
C HIS A 74 -4.94 -2.03 2.74
N VAL A 75 -4.30 -1.10 2.03
CA VAL A 75 -2.83 -1.09 1.84
C VAL A 75 -2.17 -0.42 3.04
N VAL A 76 -2.76 0.64 3.58
CA VAL A 76 -2.30 1.27 4.84
C VAL A 76 -2.24 0.25 5.98
N ASN A 77 -3.32 -0.52 6.16
CA ASN A 77 -3.39 -1.57 7.16
C ASN A 77 -2.29 -2.63 6.99
N GLU A 78 -1.78 -2.83 5.78
CA GLU A 78 -0.62 -3.70 5.60
C GLU A 78 0.67 -3.06 6.08
N TYR A 79 0.93 -1.81 5.72
CA TYR A 79 2.13 -1.14 6.22
C TYR A 79 2.15 -1.05 7.76
N CYS A 80 0.97 -0.90 8.38
CA CYS A 80 0.80 -0.81 9.83
C CYS A 80 0.76 -2.15 10.58
N ARG A 81 0.84 -3.28 9.88
CA ARG A 81 0.70 -4.60 10.48
C ARG A 81 2.02 -5.04 11.16
N GLU A 82 1.91 -5.72 12.30
CA GLU A 82 3.07 -6.14 13.10
C GLU A 82 3.42 -7.63 12.93
N ASP A 83 2.46 -8.48 12.52
CA ASP A 83 2.56 -9.94 12.61
C ASP A 83 3.25 -10.64 11.42
N ARG A 84 3.56 -9.92 10.34
CA ARG A 84 4.29 -10.46 9.16
C ARG A 84 4.88 -9.36 8.30
N ALA A 85 5.83 -9.67 7.42
CA ALA A 85 6.35 -8.74 6.42
C ALA A 85 5.39 -8.51 5.23
N PHE A 86 5.76 -7.57 4.36
CA PHE A 86 5.10 -7.32 3.07
C PHE A 86 5.64 -8.21 1.96
N ALA A 87 6.91 -8.63 2.08
CA ALA A 87 7.57 -9.65 1.27
C ALA A 87 7.78 -10.94 2.09
N PRO A 88 7.48 -12.14 1.56
CA PRO A 88 6.82 -12.37 0.28
C PRO A 88 5.38 -11.84 0.28
N CYS A 89 4.88 -11.53 -0.91
CA CYS A 89 3.50 -11.11 -1.15
C CYS A 89 2.53 -12.15 -0.52
N PRO A 90 1.77 -11.81 0.52
CA PRO A 90 0.93 -12.77 1.23
C PRO A 90 -0.16 -13.34 0.32
N SER A 91 -0.36 -14.65 0.39
CA SER A 91 -1.41 -15.37 -0.35
C SER A 91 -2.81 -15.03 0.17
N GLU A 92 -2.95 -14.82 1.48
CA GLU A 92 -4.19 -14.45 2.15
C GLU A 92 -4.09 -13.05 2.77
N TRP A 93 -4.63 -12.08 2.06
CA TRP A 93 -4.44 -10.69 2.42
C TRP A 93 -5.49 -10.18 3.41
N GLU A 94 -6.72 -10.70 3.36
CA GLU A 94 -7.91 -10.02 3.91
C GLU A 94 -8.49 -10.63 5.19
N SER A 95 -8.34 -11.94 5.40
CA SER A 95 -8.95 -12.65 6.54
C SER A 95 -8.44 -12.13 7.91
N LYS A 96 -7.25 -11.51 7.92
CA LYS A 96 -6.56 -11.03 9.12
C LYS A 96 -6.01 -9.61 8.97
N LEU A 97 -6.70 -8.69 8.27
CA LEU A 97 -6.25 -7.28 8.19
C LEU A 97 -6.37 -6.61 9.56
N PRO A 98 -5.27 -6.26 10.24
CA PRO A 98 -5.37 -5.42 11.42
C PRO A 98 -5.91 -4.06 10.97
N ARG A 99 -6.92 -3.57 11.67
CA ARG A 99 -7.48 -2.23 11.41
C ARG A 99 -6.75 -1.14 12.20
N THR A 100 -5.50 -1.41 12.55
CA THR A 100 -4.63 -0.46 13.22
C THR A 100 -4.03 0.44 12.13
N ARG A 101 -4.38 1.72 12.16
CA ARG A 101 -3.74 2.77 11.33
C ARG A 101 -2.55 3.39 12.07
N GLU A 102 -2.04 2.65 13.05
CA GLU A 102 -0.89 3.00 13.87
C GLU A 102 0.35 2.48 13.16
N ILE A 103 1.35 3.35 13.00
CA ILE A 103 2.67 2.93 12.55
C ILE A 103 3.37 2.38 13.80
N PRO A 104 3.70 1.09 13.87
CA PRO A 104 4.01 0.47 15.16
C PRO A 104 5.38 0.87 15.71
N LYS A 105 6.35 1.22 14.85
CA LYS A 105 7.71 1.59 15.27
C LYS A 105 8.31 2.73 14.44
N ILE A 106 8.03 3.97 14.83
CA ILE A 106 8.77 5.16 14.38
C ILE A 106 9.97 5.39 15.30
N TRP A 107 11.16 5.59 14.75
CA TRP A 107 12.30 6.01 15.56
C TRP A 107 12.19 7.51 15.90
N ASP A 108 12.17 7.83 17.19
CA ASP A 108 12.25 9.19 17.71
C ASP A 108 13.71 9.49 18.10
N SER A 109 14.38 10.33 17.30
CA SER A 109 15.76 10.75 17.55
C SER A 109 15.91 11.64 18.78
N THR A 110 14.88 12.39 19.16
CA THR A 110 14.88 13.23 20.37
C THR A 110 14.86 12.38 21.62
N GLN A 111 14.10 11.28 21.59
CA GLN A 111 13.98 10.35 22.72
C GLN A 111 14.92 9.15 22.62
N SER A 112 15.65 9.00 21.51
CA SER A 112 16.51 7.84 21.20
C SER A 112 15.80 6.50 21.42
N LYS A 113 14.53 6.40 21.02
CA LYS A 113 13.71 5.19 21.20
C LYS A 113 12.67 5.05 20.08
N TYR A 114 12.15 3.83 19.91
CA TYR A 114 10.99 3.59 19.07
C TYR A 114 9.70 4.02 19.78
N ILE A 115 8.83 4.70 19.03
CA ILE A 115 7.49 5.13 19.45
C ILE A 115 6.45 4.65 18.43
N LYS A 116 5.19 4.60 18.85
CA LYS A 116 4.08 4.43 17.90
C LYS A 116 3.79 5.75 17.20
N GLY A 117 3.58 5.69 15.89
CA GLY A 117 3.07 6.79 15.09
C GLY A 117 1.64 6.56 14.63
N SER A 118 1.08 7.55 13.94
CA SER A 118 -0.18 7.41 13.21
C SER A 118 0.10 7.57 11.72
N TRP A 119 -0.62 6.82 10.88
CA TRP A 119 -0.60 7.04 9.43
C TRP A 119 -1.23 8.39 9.05
N TYR A 120 -2.28 8.75 9.78
CA TYR A 120 -3.03 9.98 9.60
C TYR A 120 -2.67 10.92 10.74
N ILE A 121 -1.54 11.60 10.59
CA ILE A 121 -1.17 12.70 11.47
C ILE A 121 -1.61 14.00 10.77
N PRO A 122 -2.21 14.96 11.48
CA PRO A 122 -2.55 16.25 10.89
C PRO A 122 -1.31 16.95 10.31
N PRO A 123 -1.42 17.66 9.17
CA PRO A 123 -0.31 18.39 8.53
C PRO A 123 0.46 19.37 9.44
N THR A 124 -0.12 19.71 10.60
CA THR A 124 0.44 20.61 11.62
C THR A 124 1.42 19.95 12.59
N ALA A 125 1.52 18.61 12.61
CA ALA A 125 2.49 17.94 13.45
C ALA A 125 3.91 18.06 12.89
N LYS A 126 4.90 18.07 13.79
CA LYS A 126 6.32 18.14 13.43
C LYS A 126 6.82 16.91 12.65
N ASP A 127 6.08 15.81 12.67
CA ASP A 127 6.43 14.56 11.99
C ASP A 127 5.25 14.02 11.21
N ASN A 128 5.32 14.19 9.89
CA ASN A 128 4.26 13.79 8.97
C ASN A 128 4.79 12.89 7.86
N LEU A 129 4.04 11.82 7.62
CA LEU A 129 4.19 10.96 6.44
C LEU A 129 4.05 11.84 5.19
N GLY A 130 5.00 11.75 4.26
CA GLY A 130 4.98 12.57 3.05
C GLY A 130 5.61 13.96 3.21
N LEU A 131 5.98 14.35 4.43
CA LEU A 131 6.70 15.59 4.69
C LEU A 131 8.14 15.28 5.14
N ASN A 132 8.28 14.51 6.21
CA ASN A 132 9.57 14.26 6.88
C ASN A 132 9.98 12.78 6.85
N PHE A 133 9.08 11.88 6.43
CA PHE A 133 9.39 10.46 6.37
C PHE A 133 8.51 9.73 5.34
N ALA A 134 8.98 8.54 4.95
CA ALA A 134 8.21 7.54 4.25
C ALA A 134 8.53 6.14 4.80
N LEU A 135 7.69 5.18 4.46
CA LEU A 135 7.72 3.84 5.04
C LEU A 135 8.22 2.82 4.03
N THR A 136 8.94 1.82 4.51
CA THR A 136 9.31 0.64 3.72
C THR A 136 9.08 -0.62 4.53
N ARG A 137 8.78 -1.73 3.86
CA ARG A 137 8.49 -2.99 4.53
C ARG A 137 9.26 -4.15 3.89
N TYR A 138 10.54 -4.23 4.26
CA TYR A 138 11.57 -5.06 3.60
C TYR A 138 11.86 -6.42 4.26
N SER A 139 11.74 -6.63 5.58
CA SER A 139 12.16 -7.92 6.19
C SER A 139 11.21 -8.52 7.22
N GLU A 140 11.39 -9.82 7.41
CA GLU A 140 10.57 -10.80 8.15
C GLU A 140 10.27 -10.45 9.62
N HIS A 141 10.86 -9.37 10.16
CA HIS A 141 10.86 -9.14 11.60
C HIS A 141 10.27 -7.80 12.07
N GLU A 142 9.89 -6.83 11.21
CA GLU A 142 9.09 -5.63 11.60
C GLU A 142 8.96 -4.59 10.45
N PRO A 143 7.92 -3.73 10.43
CA PRO A 143 7.89 -2.55 9.55
C PRO A 143 8.99 -1.53 9.94
N SER A 144 9.74 -1.06 8.95
CA SER A 144 10.85 -0.13 9.13
C SER A 144 10.45 1.29 8.68
N VAL A 145 10.57 2.25 9.58
CA VAL A 145 10.27 3.67 9.31
C VAL A 145 11.57 4.39 8.97
N ALA A 146 11.60 5.09 7.84
CA ALA A 146 12.72 5.93 7.44
C ALA A 146 12.33 7.41 7.51
N ARG A 147 12.85 8.11 8.53
CA ARG A 147 12.73 9.55 8.73
C ARG A 147 13.94 10.24 8.09
N ASP A 148 13.73 11.32 7.37
CA ASP A 148 14.78 12.05 6.63
C ASP A 148 15.47 11.25 5.52
N GLY A 149 14.75 10.33 4.85
CA GLY A 149 15.32 9.51 3.76
C GLY A 149 16.43 8.56 4.18
N LEU A 150 16.70 8.54 5.48
CA LEU A 150 17.60 7.64 6.14
C LEU A 150 16.68 6.73 6.94
N VAL A 151 16.68 5.44 6.60
CA VAL A 151 16.46 4.50 7.69
C VAL A 151 17.57 4.85 8.69
N GLN A 152 17.26 5.36 9.90
CA GLN A 152 18.27 5.52 10.96
C GLN A 152 18.78 4.14 11.47
N HIS A 153 18.81 3.13 10.60
CA HIS A 153 19.76 2.05 10.73
C HIS A 153 21.14 2.62 10.46
N ARG A 154 22.12 2.13 11.24
CA ARG A 154 23.57 2.34 11.10
C ARG A 154 24.15 1.95 9.72
N TYR A 155 23.32 1.85 8.68
CA TYR A 155 23.63 1.24 7.41
C TYR A 155 22.81 1.84 6.26
N ALA A 156 23.10 3.10 5.88
CA ALA A 156 22.68 3.71 4.60
C ALA A 156 23.05 2.89 3.35
N LYS A 157 23.75 1.76 3.51
CA LYS A 157 24.06 0.79 2.48
C LYS A 157 22.84 -0.05 2.06
N TRP A 158 21.74 -0.08 2.82
CA TRP A 158 20.58 -0.95 2.55
C TRP A 158 19.30 -0.24 2.11
N ASP A 159 19.24 1.10 2.11
CA ASP A 159 17.99 1.82 1.80
C ASP A 159 17.51 1.57 0.35
N GLY A 160 18.45 1.46 -0.60
CA GLY A 160 18.14 1.05 -1.97
C GLY A 160 17.64 -0.39 -2.07
N CYS A 161 18.11 -1.29 -1.20
CA CYS A 161 17.60 -2.67 -1.13
C CYS A 161 16.18 -2.69 -0.52
N ALA A 162 15.97 -1.91 0.54
CA ALA A 162 14.68 -1.75 1.21
C ALA A 162 13.58 -1.28 0.24
N ALA A 163 13.85 -0.17 -0.46
CA ALA A 163 12.97 0.36 -1.48
C ALA A 163 12.71 -0.65 -2.62
N ARG A 164 13.74 -1.43 -3.01
CA ARG A 164 13.63 -2.43 -4.07
C ARG A 164 12.72 -3.59 -3.71
N ASP A 165 12.79 -4.13 -2.49
CA ASP A 165 11.89 -5.25 -2.16
C ASP A 165 10.49 -4.77 -1.80
N ASP A 166 10.33 -3.55 -1.25
CA ASP A 166 9.00 -2.92 -1.11
C ASP A 166 8.35 -2.75 -2.49
N LEU A 167 9.12 -2.27 -3.48
CA LEU A 167 8.68 -2.16 -4.88
C LEU A 167 8.23 -3.52 -5.44
N LYS A 168 9.05 -4.57 -5.30
CA LYS A 168 8.69 -5.92 -5.78
C LYS A 168 7.41 -6.43 -5.13
N ALA A 169 7.26 -6.23 -3.82
CA ALA A 169 6.09 -6.67 -3.09
C ALA A 169 4.84 -5.88 -3.50
N LEU A 170 4.93 -4.57 -3.70
CA LEU A 170 3.84 -3.74 -4.24
C LEU A 170 3.47 -4.11 -5.68
N GLN A 171 4.45 -4.38 -6.55
CA GLN A 171 4.20 -4.85 -7.91
C GLN A 171 3.50 -6.21 -7.91
N SER A 172 3.93 -7.13 -7.04
CA SER A 172 3.28 -8.44 -6.86
C SER A 172 1.84 -8.28 -6.35
N LEU A 173 1.63 -7.41 -5.37
CA LEU A 173 0.31 -7.08 -4.85
C LEU A 173 -0.58 -6.51 -5.97
N TRP A 174 -0.08 -5.51 -6.70
CA TRP A 174 -0.79 -4.86 -7.79
C TRP A 174 -1.23 -5.88 -8.84
N LYS A 175 -0.29 -6.69 -9.34
CA LYS A 175 -0.55 -7.77 -10.30
C LYS A 175 -1.64 -8.73 -9.79
N THR A 176 -1.52 -9.19 -8.54
CA THR A 176 -2.48 -10.12 -7.94
C THR A 176 -3.88 -9.49 -7.84
N ARG A 177 -3.98 -8.22 -7.46
CA ARG A 177 -5.28 -7.53 -7.33
C ARG A 177 -5.94 -7.26 -8.66
N THR A 178 -5.17 -6.90 -9.68
CA THR A 178 -5.69 -6.76 -11.03
C THR A 178 -6.23 -8.10 -11.54
N GLN A 179 -5.50 -9.20 -11.35
CA GLN A 179 -5.97 -10.54 -11.73
C GLN A 179 -7.25 -10.95 -10.99
N GLN A 180 -7.36 -10.68 -9.69
CA GLN A 180 -8.57 -10.96 -8.91
C GLN A 180 -9.78 -10.14 -9.39
N LEU A 181 -9.57 -8.88 -9.78
CA LEU A 181 -10.62 -8.05 -10.35
C LEU A 181 -11.12 -8.60 -11.69
N GLU A 182 -10.20 -8.98 -12.58
CA GLU A 182 -10.56 -9.54 -13.89
C GLU A 182 -11.27 -10.89 -13.77
N LEU A 183 -10.87 -11.73 -12.81
CA LEU A 183 -11.59 -12.97 -12.49
C LEU A 183 -13.00 -12.69 -11.98
N LEU A 184 -13.16 -11.74 -11.06
CA LEU A 184 -14.47 -11.35 -10.53
C LEU A 184 -15.41 -10.84 -11.63
N LYS A 185 -14.89 -9.98 -12.53
CA LYS A 185 -15.65 -9.50 -13.70
C LYS A 185 -16.14 -10.66 -14.55
N SER A 186 -15.25 -11.58 -14.88
CA SER A 186 -15.57 -12.76 -15.70
C SER A 186 -16.64 -13.64 -15.04
N GLN A 187 -16.58 -13.81 -13.72
CA GLN A 187 -17.59 -14.55 -12.95
C GLN A 187 -18.95 -13.86 -12.96
N LEU A 188 -19.00 -12.54 -12.79
CA LEU A 188 -20.27 -11.80 -12.75
C LEU A 188 -20.93 -11.69 -14.13
N LEU A 189 -20.14 -11.58 -15.21
CA LEU A 189 -20.63 -11.60 -16.59
C LEU A 189 -21.21 -12.96 -16.99
N SER A 190 -20.57 -14.07 -16.57
CA SER A 190 -21.06 -15.42 -16.86
C SER A 190 -22.37 -15.75 -16.12
N VAL A 191 -22.54 -15.28 -14.89
CA VAL A 191 -23.79 -15.44 -14.10
C VAL A 191 -24.95 -14.61 -14.67
N SER A 192 -24.66 -13.42 -15.20
CA SER A 192 -25.67 -12.57 -15.86
C SER A 192 -26.21 -13.21 -17.15
N SER A 193 -25.35 -13.96 -17.86
CA SER A 193 -25.72 -14.68 -19.08
C SER A 193 -26.55 -15.94 -18.79
N GLN A 194 -26.30 -16.63 -17.67
CA GLN A 194 -27.08 -17.83 -17.28
C GLN A 194 -28.48 -17.49 -16.74
N SER A 195 -28.63 -16.36 -16.04
CA SER A 195 -29.93 -15.92 -15.50
C SER A 195 -30.93 -15.54 -16.62
N GLN A 196 -30.46 -15.14 -17.80
CA GLN A 196 -31.30 -14.87 -18.96
C GLN A 196 -31.79 -16.14 -19.70
N VAL A 197 -31.11 -17.28 -19.52
CA VAL A 197 -31.44 -18.55 -20.19
C VAL A 197 -32.48 -19.36 -19.42
N PHE A 198 -32.51 -19.26 -18.09
CA PHE A 198 -33.46 -19.99 -17.22
C PHE A 198 -34.73 -19.20 -16.87
N GLY A 199 -34.88 -17.97 -17.38
CA GLY A 199 -36.04 -17.09 -17.14
C GLY A 199 -37.05 -17.04 -18.29
N ARG A 200 -37.18 -18.11 -19.09
CA ARG A 200 -38.20 -18.24 -20.14
C ARG A 200 -39.10 -19.44 -19.89
#